data_AF-A0A954EPD1-F1
#
_entry.id   AF-A0A954EPD1-F1
#
_cell.length_a   1.000
_cell.length_b   1.000
_cell.length_c   1.000
_cell.angle_alpha   90.00
_cell.angle_beta   90.00
_cell.angle_gamma   90.00
#
_symmetry.space_group_name_H-M   'P 1'
#
loop_
_entity.id
_entity.type
_entity.pdbx_description
1 polymer ?
#
loop_
_entity_poly.entity_id
_entity_poly.type
_entity_poly.pdbx_seq_one_letter_code
_entity_poly.pdbx_strand_id
1 'polypeptide(L)' 'EDEDDFERHFDYIHFNPVKHGLVTHPTLWPWSTFHRWVAAGVYPQNWGNVPNMPHLDNMSDTTGE' A
#
# COMPACT_ATOMS: atom_id res chain seq x y z
N GLU A 1 -8.43 -16.33 -8.72
CA GLU A 1 -7.89 -15.27 -7.87
C GLU A 1 -6.66 -15.86 -7.25
N ASP A 2 -5.51 -15.48 -7.79
CA ASP A 2 -4.21 -16.03 -7.40
C ASP A 2 -3.68 -15.24 -6.20
N GLU A 3 -2.86 -15.87 -5.36
CA GLU A 3 -2.25 -15.23 -4.18
C GLU A 3 -1.52 -13.93 -4.56
N ASP A 4 -0.90 -13.88 -5.74
CA ASP A 4 -0.28 -12.70 -6.31
C ASP A 4 -1.25 -11.53 -6.52
N ASP A 5 -2.53 -11.78 -6.80
CA ASP A 5 -3.53 -10.72 -6.95
C ASP A 5 -3.95 -10.13 -5.61
N PHE A 6 -4.04 -10.98 -4.59
CA PHE A 6 -4.31 -10.56 -3.22
C PHE A 6 -3.19 -9.68 -2.68
N GLU A 7 -1.93 -10.10 -2.84
CA GLU A 7 -0.77 -9.32 -2.38
C GLU A 7 -0.70 -7.95 -3.04
N ARG A 8 -0.92 -7.87 -4.36
CA ARG A 8 -0.96 -6.59 -5.07
C ARG A 8 -2.10 -5.68 -4.59
N HIS A 9 -3.31 -6.22 -4.39
CA HIS A 9 -4.44 -5.43 -3.88
C HIS A 9 -4.17 -4.93 -2.46
N PHE A 10 -3.54 -5.78 -1.65
CA PHE A 10 -3.20 -5.45 -0.28
C PHE A 10 -2.15 -4.33 -0.22
N ASP A 11 -1.11 -4.41 -1.05
CA ASP A 11 -0.13 -3.34 -1.25
C ASP A 11 -0.79 -2.05 -1.76
N TYR A 12 -1.71 -2.14 -2.71
CA TYR A 12 -2.44 -0.99 -3.23
C TYR A 12 -3.17 -0.22 -2.12
N ILE A 13 -3.94 -0.91 -1.28
CA ILE A 13 -4.71 -0.29 -0.19
C ILE A 13 -3.81 0.47 0.77
N HIS A 14 -2.64 -0.08 1.10
CA HIS A 14 -1.69 0.55 2.01
C HIS A 14 -0.90 1.70 1.36
N PHE A 15 -0.65 1.65 0.05
CA PHE A 15 0.03 2.70 -0.69
C PHE A 15 -0.90 3.83 -1.15
N ASN A 16 -2.21 3.60 -1.20
CA ASN A 16 -3.21 4.55 -1.71
C ASN A 16 -3.09 5.98 -1.12
N PRO A 17 -2.90 6.17 0.19
CA PRO A 17 -2.72 7.50 0.77
C PRO A 17 -1.48 8.25 0.25
N VAL A 18 -0.41 7.53 -0.10
CA VAL A 18 0.81 8.11 -0.70
C VAL A 18 0.57 8.44 -2.17
N LYS A 19 -0.05 7.53 -2.91
CA LYS A 19 -0.43 7.73 -4.32
C LYS A 19 -1.30 8.99 -4.50
N HIS A 20 -2.26 9.21 -3.60
CA HIS A 20 -3.12 10.40 -3.62
C HIS A 20 -2.49 11.64 -2.96
N GLY A 21 -1.24 11.57 -2.50
CA GLY A 21 -0.53 12.70 -1.91
C GLY A 21 -1.07 13.17 -0.56
N LEU A 22 -1.87 12.34 0.14
CA LEU A 22 -2.41 12.66 1.46
C LEU A 22 -1.30 12.59 2.53
N VAL A 23 -0.33 11.70 2.34
CA VAL A 23 0.84 11.53 3.21
C VAL A 23 2.08 11.20 2.37
N THR A 24 3.26 11.48 2.93
CA THR A 24 4.54 11.13 2.30
C THR A 24 4.98 9.69 2.55
N HIS A 25 4.34 8.98 3.48
CA HIS A 25 4.68 7.60 3.83
C HIS A 25 3.46 6.84 4.39
N PRO A 26 3.29 5.53 4.11
CA PRO A 26 2.15 4.77 4.60
C PRO A 26 2.02 4.73 6.14
N THR A 27 3.16 4.76 6.86
CA THR A 27 3.19 4.86 8.33
C THR A 27 2.67 6.19 8.88
N LEU A 28 2.45 7.20 8.04
CA LEU A 28 1.87 8.47 8.49
C LEU A 28 0.35 8.48 8.38
N TRP A 29 -0.27 7.44 7.81
CA TRP A 29 -1.72 7.32 7.73
C TRP A 29 -2.28 6.61 8.97
N PRO A 30 -2.89 7.33 9.93
CA PRO A 30 -3.34 6.72 11.19
C PRO A 30 -4.57 5.81 11.01
N TRP A 31 -5.33 6.01 9.93
CA TRP A 31 -6.54 5.24 9.62
C TRP A 31 -6.27 3.99 8.78
N SER A 32 -5.01 3.55 8.68
CA SER A 32 -4.63 2.31 8.01
C SER A 32 -4.45 1.16 9.01
N THR A 33 -4.73 -0.07 8.56
CA THR A 33 -4.26 -1.29 9.25
C THR A 33 -2.76 -1.53 9.06
N PHE A 34 -2.06 -0.74 8.23
CA PHE A 34 -0.63 -0.83 7.94
C PHE A 34 0.25 -1.03 9.18
N HIS A 35 -0.01 -0.26 10.26
CA HIS A 35 0.76 -0.33 11.50
C HIS A 35 0.77 -1.71 12.13
N ARG A 36 -0.36 -2.43 12.04
CA ARG A 36 -0.49 -3.79 12.55
C ARG A 36 0.39 -4.75 11.77
N TRP A 37 0.46 -4.58 10.46
CA TRP A 37 1.23 -5.44 9.55
C TRP A 37 2.73 -5.17 9.65
N VAL A 38 3.13 -3.92 9.91
CA VAL A 38 4.52 -3.59 10.28
C VAL A 38 4.88 -4.23 11.61
N ALA A 39 4.02 -4.13 12.63
CA ALA A 39 4.26 -4.74 13.94
C ALA A 39 4.32 -6.28 13.89
N ALA A 40 3.57 -6.89 12.95
CA ALA A 40 3.59 -8.33 12.70
C ALA A 40 4.78 -8.79 11.83
N GLY A 41 5.61 -7.87 11.33
CA GLY A 41 6.75 -8.18 10.46
C GLY A 41 6.39 -8.54 9.02
N VAL A 42 5.13 -8.33 8.62
CA VAL A 42 4.66 -8.56 7.24
C VAL A 42 5.15 -7.45 6.32
N TYR A 43 5.11 -6.20 6.79
CA TYR A 43 5.71 -5.07 6.08
C TYR A 43 6.98 -4.58 6.76
N PRO A 44 8.04 -4.25 6.01
CA PRO A 44 9.16 -3.53 6.56
C PRO A 44 8.78 -2.07 6.87
N GLN A 45 9.42 -1.48 7.87
CA GLN A 45 9.09 -0.11 8.34
C GLN A 45 9.30 0.97 7.27
N ASN A 46 10.17 0.72 6.30
CA ASN A 46 10.47 1.60 5.15
C ASN A 46 9.72 1.21 3.88
N TRP A 47 8.72 0.31 3.98
CA TRP A 47 7.87 -0.06 2.85
C TRP A 47 7.06 1.15 2.37
N GLY A 48 6.98 1.33 1.05
CA GLY A 48 6.29 2.47 0.43
C GLY A 48 7.10 3.77 0.39
N ASN A 49 8.41 3.73 0.70
CA ASN A 49 9.32 4.87 0.52
C ASN A 49 9.81 5.06 -0.93
N VAL A 50 9.12 4.44 -1.89
CA VAL A 50 9.39 4.58 -3.33
C VAL A 50 8.30 5.43 -3.97
N PRO A 51 8.64 6.46 -4.78
CA PRO A 51 7.65 7.34 -5.41
C PRO A 51 6.75 6.61 -6.42
N ASN A 52 7.23 5.48 -6.95
CA ASN A 52 6.52 4.60 -7.86
C ASN A 52 6.83 3.16 -7.43
N MET A 53 5.79 2.40 -7.10
CA MET A 53 5.89 0.98 -6.81
C MET A 53 5.46 0.23 -8.09
N PRO A 54 6.41 -0.31 -8.88
CA PRO A 54 6.15 -0.69 -10.27
C PRO A 54 5.14 -1.83 -10.44
N HIS A 55 4.87 -2.63 -9.40
CA HIS A 55 3.83 -3.67 -9.46
C HIS A 55 2.41 -3.14 -9.18
N LEU A 56 2.27 -1.88 -8.77
CA LEU A 56 0.99 -1.21 -8.51
C LEU A 56 0.54 -0.28 -9.65
N ASP A 57 1.39 -0.05 -10.65
CA ASP A 57 1.12 0.88 -11.77
C ASP A 57 -0.10 0.47 -12.61
N ASN A 58 -0.45 -0.82 -12.64
CA ASN A 58 -1.59 -1.35 -13.42
C ASN A 58 -2.87 -1.55 -12.58
N MET A 59 -2.88 -1.20 -11.28
CA MET A 59 -4.02 -1.43 -10.38
C MET A 59 -4.99 -0.24 -10.27
N SER A 60 -4.91 0.75 -11.16
CA SER A 60 -5.76 1.94 -11.12
C SER A 60 -7.24 1.70 -11.42
N ASP A 61 -7.63 0.55 -11.99
CA ASP A 61 -9.00 0.33 -12.48
C ASP A 61 -9.94 -0.40 -11.50
N THR A 62 -9.46 -0.97 -10.38
CA THR A 62 -10.28 -1.88 -9.54
C THR A 62 -10.71 -1.34 -8.19
N THR A 63 -10.16 -0.21 -7.72
CA THR A 63 -10.58 0.39 -6.45
C THR A 63 -11.23 1.75 -6.72
N GLY A 64 -12.57 1.72 -6.80
CA GLY A 64 -13.42 2.79 -7.31
C GLY A 64 -13.13 4.20 -6.80
N GLU A 65 -13.10 5.13 -7.75
CA GLU A 65 -13.85 6.39 -7.64
C GLU A 65 -15.36 6.14 -7.69
#